data_AF-A0A4U7CU91-F1
#
_entry.id   AF-A0A4U7CU91-F1
#
_cell.length_a   1.000
_cell.length_b   1.000
_cell.length_c   1.000
_cell.angle_alpha   90.00
_cell.angle_beta   90.00
_cell.angle_gamma   90.00
#
_symmetry.space_group_name_H-M   'P 1'
#
loop_
_entity.id
_entity.type
_entity.pdbx_description
1 polymer ?
#
loop_
_entity_poly.entity_id
_entity_poly.type
_entity_poly.pdbx_seq_one_letter_code
_entity_poly.pdbx_strand_id
1 'polypeptide(L)'
;METRGTFAPQTRAEALERYEEVGPVAQVVVREATKAMSFGADEYDERVTPEVIRTARDATFAELLAVHVGEGDEFDAWLADSEFDEDAVVRIGSDSVDNVVWHPIPFADTVVAATYQEEPDAAASTLRRNAFGRVYREEFYESGR
;
A
#
# COMPACT_ATOMS: atom_id res chain seq x y z
N MET A 1 8.62 -2.37 17.94
CA MET A 1 8.21 -1.82 16.63
C MET A 1 9.29 -2.05 15.58
N GLU A 2 8.91 -2.67 14.47
CA GLU A 2 9.71 -2.85 13.25
C GLU A 2 9.09 -2.05 12.10
N THR A 3 9.88 -1.54 11.16
CA THR A 3 9.37 -0.91 9.93
C THR A 3 9.69 -1.80 8.72
N ARG A 4 8.68 -2.12 7.90
CA ARG A 4 8.81 -2.92 6.68
C ARG A 4 8.38 -2.14 5.45
N GLY A 5 9.18 -2.15 4.38
CA GLY A 5 8.95 -1.35 3.18
C GLY A 5 9.72 -0.04 3.22
N THR A 6 9.65 0.74 2.14
CA THR A 6 10.54 1.89 1.91
C THR A 6 9.82 3.18 1.52
N PHE A 7 8.54 3.11 1.16
CA PHE A 7 7.77 4.28 0.74
C PHE A 7 6.96 4.84 1.91
N ALA A 8 7.40 5.97 2.44
CA ALA A 8 6.69 6.76 3.46
C ALA A 8 6.48 8.21 2.96
N PRO A 9 5.75 8.42 1.86
CA PRO A 9 5.59 9.74 1.27
C PRO A 9 4.88 10.68 2.25
N GLN A 10 5.43 11.87 2.45
CA GLN A 10 4.85 12.89 3.33
C GLN A 10 3.87 13.77 2.56
N THR A 11 4.09 13.91 1.24
CA THR A 11 3.25 14.72 0.36
C THR A 11 2.62 13.90 -0.77
N ARG A 12 1.49 14.39 -1.31
CA ARG A 12 0.88 13.82 -2.52
C ARG A 12 1.84 13.78 -3.71
N ALA A 13 2.66 14.82 -3.86
CA ALA A 13 3.62 14.91 -4.96
C ALA A 13 4.70 13.82 -4.86
N GLU A 14 5.25 13.59 -3.67
CA GLU A 14 6.18 12.49 -3.42
C GLU A 14 5.52 11.13 -3.66
N ALA A 15 4.26 10.95 -3.23
CA ALA A 15 3.52 9.71 -3.48
C ALA A 15 3.37 9.43 -4.98
N LEU A 16 3.04 10.46 -5.77
CA LEU A 16 2.93 10.36 -7.23
C LEU A 16 4.27 10.07 -7.91
N GLU A 17 5.35 10.75 -7.50
CA GLU A 17 6.69 10.51 -8.02
C GLU A 17 7.10 9.04 -7.80
N ARG A 18 6.94 8.53 -6.58
CA ARG A 18 7.21 7.12 -6.27
C ARG A 18 6.30 6.16 -7.02
N TYR A 19 5.04 6.54 -7.22
CA TYR A 19 4.11 5.77 -8.03
C TYR A 19 4.55 5.71 -9.50
N GLU A 20 5.07 6.80 -10.07
CA GLU A 20 5.66 6.87 -11.42
C GLU A 20 6.90 6.00 -11.58
N GLU A 21 7.80 6.02 -10.61
CA GLU A 21 9.03 5.23 -10.62
C GLU A 21 8.78 3.71 -10.71
N VAL A 22 7.70 3.20 -10.12
CA VAL A 22 7.40 1.75 -10.15
C VAL A 22 6.70 1.28 -11.42
N GLY A 23 6.25 2.20 -12.28
CA GLY A 23 5.56 1.87 -13.54
C GLY A 23 6.36 0.94 -14.47
N PRO A 24 7.63 1.28 -14.80
CA PRO A 24 8.49 0.41 -15.60
C PRO A 24 8.71 -0.96 -14.95
N VAL A 25 8.87 -1.03 -13.62
CA VAL A 25 9.06 -2.29 -12.89
C VAL A 25 7.83 -3.18 -13.04
N ALA A 26 6.63 -2.63 -12.83
CA ALA A 26 5.38 -3.37 -12.97
C ALA A 26 5.20 -3.94 -14.38
N GLN A 27 5.54 -3.16 -15.42
CA GLN A 27 5.48 -3.64 -16.80
C GLN A 27 6.43 -4.80 -17.06
N VAL A 28 7.66 -4.72 -16.54
CA VAL A 28 8.64 -5.81 -16.66
C VAL A 28 8.14 -7.07 -15.95
N VAL A 29 7.62 -6.94 -14.72
CA VAL A 29 7.09 -8.06 -13.94
C VAL A 29 5.96 -8.76 -14.68
N VAL A 30 4.98 -8.02 -15.21
CA VAL A 30 3.86 -8.61 -15.98
C VAL A 30 4.39 -9.34 -17.21
N ARG A 31 5.31 -8.74 -17.96
CA ARG A 31 5.90 -9.35 -19.16
C ARG A 31 6.63 -10.65 -18.86
N GLU A 32 7.46 -10.68 -17.82
CA GLU A 32 8.18 -11.90 -17.46
C GLU A 32 7.24 -12.99 -16.92
N ALA A 33 6.19 -12.61 -16.17
CA ALA A 33 5.17 -13.55 -15.72
C ALA A 33 4.40 -14.18 -16.90
N THR A 34 3.94 -13.38 -17.87
CA THR A 34 3.23 -13.89 -19.05
C THR A 34 4.13 -14.73 -19.94
N LYS A 35 5.42 -14.39 -20.03
CA LYS A 35 6.43 -15.19 -20.72
C LYS A 35 6.64 -16.55 -20.04
N ALA A 36 6.69 -16.60 -18.71
CA ALA A 36 6.76 -17.86 -17.96
C ALA A 36 5.50 -18.72 -18.17
N MET A 37 4.35 -18.09 -18.43
CA MET A 37 3.10 -18.73 -18.81
C MET A 37 3.04 -19.12 -20.30
N SER A 38 4.11 -18.89 -21.06
CA SER A 38 4.21 -19.20 -22.50
C SER A 38 3.23 -18.43 -23.40
N PHE A 39 2.81 -17.23 -22.98
CA PHE A 39 2.00 -16.36 -23.85
C PHE A 39 2.80 -16.02 -25.13
N GLY A 40 2.16 -16.17 -26.29
CA GLY A 40 2.65 -15.65 -27.55
C GLY A 40 2.47 -14.13 -27.65
N ALA A 41 2.99 -13.52 -28.71
CA ALA A 41 2.85 -12.07 -28.95
C ALA A 41 1.38 -11.66 -29.09
N ASP A 42 0.61 -12.39 -29.92
CA ASP A 42 -0.81 -12.08 -30.15
C ASP A 42 -1.63 -12.21 -28.84
N GLU A 43 -1.37 -13.24 -28.03
CA GLU A 43 -2.05 -13.43 -26.74
C GLU A 43 -1.65 -12.35 -25.72
N TYR A 44 -0.38 -11.96 -25.70
CA TYR A 44 0.09 -10.86 -24.85
C TYR A 44 -0.63 -9.56 -25.21
N ASP A 45 -0.68 -9.20 -26.50
CA ASP A 45 -1.30 -7.96 -26.96
C ASP A 45 -2.82 -7.95 -26.71
N GLU A 46 -3.50 -9.10 -26.80
CA GLU A 46 -4.92 -9.23 -26.49
C GLU A 46 -5.21 -9.13 -24.98
N ARG A 47 -4.42 -9.81 -24.15
CA ARG A 47 -4.76 -10.02 -22.72
C ARG A 47 -4.07 -9.05 -21.77
N VAL A 48 -2.90 -8.53 -22.13
CA VAL A 48 -2.13 -7.60 -21.28
C VAL A 48 -2.52 -6.17 -21.63
N THR A 49 -3.70 -5.79 -21.15
CA THR A 49 -4.24 -4.45 -21.36
C THR A 49 -3.51 -3.40 -20.52
N PRO A 50 -3.66 -2.10 -20.81
CA PRO A 50 -3.17 -1.03 -19.95
C PRO A 50 -3.68 -1.14 -18.50
N GLU A 51 -4.88 -1.67 -18.29
CA GLU A 51 -5.45 -1.92 -16.96
C GLU A 51 -4.70 -3.02 -16.19
N VAL A 52 -4.23 -4.07 -16.87
CA VAL A 52 -3.38 -5.11 -16.24
C VAL A 52 -2.09 -4.50 -15.73
N ILE A 53 -1.42 -3.69 -16.56
CA ILE A 53 -0.17 -3.00 -16.17
C ILE A 53 -0.42 -2.03 -15.01
N ARG A 54 -1.51 -1.27 -15.07
CA ARG A 54 -1.91 -0.36 -13.98
C ARG A 54 -2.17 -1.12 -12.68
N THR A 55 -2.88 -2.24 -12.73
CA THR A 55 -3.15 -3.07 -11.55
C THR A 55 -1.86 -3.63 -10.95
N ALA A 56 -0.91 -4.06 -11.78
CA ALA A 56 0.40 -4.49 -11.30
C ALA A 56 1.20 -3.34 -10.67
N ARG A 57 1.10 -2.13 -11.24
CA ARG A 57 1.73 -0.92 -10.71
C ARG A 57 1.15 -0.53 -9.35
N ASP A 58 -0.17 -0.55 -9.22
CA ASP A 58 -0.90 -0.34 -7.96
C ASP A 58 -0.40 -1.29 -6.88
N ALA A 59 -0.37 -2.59 -7.18
CA ALA A 59 0.11 -3.60 -6.24
C ALA A 59 1.60 -3.42 -5.88
N THR A 60 2.45 -3.10 -6.87
CA THR A 60 3.88 -2.89 -6.64
C THR A 60 4.13 -1.70 -5.73
N PHE A 61 3.45 -0.57 -5.97
CA PHE A 61 3.54 0.61 -5.11
C PHE A 61 3.05 0.29 -3.69
N ALA A 62 1.88 -0.36 -3.57
CA ALA A 62 1.29 -0.70 -2.28
C ALA A 62 2.22 -1.59 -1.45
N GLU A 63 2.85 -2.61 -2.06
CA GLU A 63 3.78 -3.52 -1.37
C GLU A 63 5.09 -2.84 -0.93
N LEU A 64 5.44 -1.69 -1.51
CA LEU A 64 6.59 -0.90 -1.10
C LEU A 64 6.28 0.12 0.01
N LEU A 65 5.00 0.35 0.34
CA LEU A 65 4.62 1.23 1.46
C LEU A 65 5.25 0.74 2.76
N ALA A 66 5.90 1.69 3.44
CA ALA A 66 6.51 1.49 4.73
C ALA A 66 5.42 1.32 5.79
N VAL A 67 5.31 0.14 6.37
CA VAL A 67 4.38 -0.16 7.46
C VAL A 67 5.18 -0.33 8.74
N HIS A 68 4.63 0.15 9.84
CA HIS A 68 5.10 -0.16 11.17
C HIS A 68 4.39 -1.42 11.66
N VAL A 69 5.11 -2.29 12.34
CA VAL A 69 4.64 -3.55 12.91
C VAL A 69 4.99 -3.55 14.39
N GLY A 70 3.99 -3.67 15.25
CA GLY A 70 4.19 -3.59 16.68
C GLY A 70 2.99 -4.08 17.49
N GLU A 71 3.09 -3.89 18.80
CA GLU A 71 2.01 -4.12 19.75
C GLU A 71 1.11 -2.87 19.85
N GLY A 72 -0.08 -3.01 20.43
CA GLY A 72 -1.06 -1.94 20.58
C GLY A 72 -0.54 -0.78 21.41
N ASP A 73 0.17 -1.07 22.50
CA ASP A 73 0.84 -0.05 23.31
C ASP A 73 1.89 0.75 22.50
N GLU A 74 2.58 0.10 21.56
CA GLU A 74 3.53 0.78 20.67
C GLU A 74 2.83 1.66 19.64
N PHE A 75 1.66 1.24 19.15
CA PHE A 75 0.81 2.05 18.29
C PHE A 75 0.26 3.28 19.04
N ASP A 76 -0.26 3.10 20.24
CA ASP A 76 -0.82 4.18 21.06
C ASP A 76 0.26 5.20 21.44
N ALA A 77 1.46 4.72 21.81
CA ALA A 77 2.61 5.58 22.07
C ALA A 77 3.04 6.35 20.81
N TRP A 78 3.08 5.68 19.65
CA TRP A 78 3.38 6.34 18.37
C TRP A 78 2.33 7.41 18.04
N LEU A 79 1.05 7.11 18.20
CA LEU A 79 -0.05 8.03 17.88
C LEU A 79 0.01 9.28 18.78
N ALA A 80 0.24 9.10 20.08
CA ALA A 80 0.35 10.19 21.04
C ALA A 80 1.52 11.16 20.76
N ASP A 81 2.60 10.67 20.15
CA ASP A 81 3.75 11.49 19.74
C ASP A 81 3.65 12.00 18.29
N SER A 82 2.64 11.54 17.53
CA SER A 82 2.43 11.91 16.14
C SER A 82 1.60 13.19 15.96
N GLU A 83 1.43 13.62 14.71
CA GLU A 83 0.52 14.72 14.36
C GLU A 83 -0.94 14.28 14.19
N PHE A 84 -1.22 12.98 14.27
CA PHE A 84 -2.55 12.41 14.03
C PHE A 84 -3.31 12.21 15.33
N ASP A 85 -4.62 12.47 15.28
CA ASP A 85 -5.55 12.10 16.33
C ASP A 85 -6.21 10.74 16.04
N GLU A 86 -6.85 10.17 17.06
CA GLU A 86 -7.60 8.91 16.97
C GLU A 86 -8.66 8.90 15.87
N ASP A 87 -9.27 10.06 15.58
CA ASP A 87 -10.28 10.23 14.52
C ASP A 87 -9.71 10.05 13.10
N ALA A 88 -8.38 10.20 12.92
CA ALA A 88 -7.69 9.96 11.64
C ALA A 88 -7.39 8.47 11.40
N VAL A 89 -7.62 7.60 12.38
CA VAL A 89 -7.26 6.18 12.32
C VAL A 89 -8.37 5.33 11.71
N VAL A 90 -8.07 4.72 10.56
CA VAL A 90 -8.93 3.72 9.93
C VAL A 90 -8.44 2.32 10.33
N ARG A 91 -9.10 1.72 11.33
CA ARG A 91 -8.78 0.36 11.82
C ARG A 91 -9.49 -0.74 11.02
N ILE A 92 -8.76 -1.81 10.72
CA ILE A 92 -9.23 -3.01 10.07
C ILE A 92 -8.92 -4.21 10.96
N GLY A 93 -9.88 -5.12 11.14
CA GLY A 93 -9.68 -6.32 11.94
C GLY A 93 -10.54 -6.32 13.19
N SER A 94 -10.06 -6.95 14.24
CA SER A 94 -10.78 -7.13 15.50
C SER A 94 -10.18 -6.27 16.61
N ASP A 95 -11.05 -5.69 17.44
CA ASP A 95 -10.66 -4.91 18.63
C ASP A 95 -10.12 -5.78 19.78
N SER A 96 -10.23 -7.11 19.69
CA SER A 96 -9.78 -8.03 20.74
C SER A 96 -8.35 -8.56 20.52
N VAL A 97 -7.57 -7.89 19.68
CA VAL A 97 -6.25 -8.34 19.25
C VAL A 97 -5.26 -7.20 19.43
N ASP A 98 -4.19 -7.49 20.18
CA ASP A 98 -3.29 -6.45 20.65
C ASP A 98 -2.24 -6.05 19.61
N ASN A 99 -1.85 -6.91 18.65
CA ASN A 99 -0.84 -6.51 17.68
C ASN A 99 -1.44 -5.71 16.52
N VAL A 100 -0.71 -4.69 16.09
CA VAL A 100 -1.14 -3.72 15.07
C VAL A 100 -0.04 -3.54 14.03
N VAL A 101 -0.44 -3.48 12.77
CA VAL A 101 0.34 -2.86 11.70
C VAL A 101 -0.29 -1.53 11.34
N TRP A 102 0.51 -0.50 11.05
CA TRP A 102 -0.02 0.81 10.69
C TRP A 102 0.84 1.53 9.64
N HIS A 103 0.21 2.42 8.88
CA HIS A 103 0.85 3.28 7.91
C HIS A 103 0.22 4.68 7.94
N PRO A 104 0.99 5.72 8.30
CA PRO A 104 0.53 7.10 8.21
C PRO A 104 0.57 7.60 6.76
N ILE A 105 -0.42 8.42 6.41
CA ILE A 105 -0.53 9.12 5.12
C ILE A 105 -0.74 10.61 5.41
N PRO A 106 0.33 11.37 5.74
CA PRO A 106 0.21 12.73 6.27
C PRO A 106 -0.56 13.70 5.37
N PHE A 107 -0.31 13.66 4.06
CA PHE A 107 -0.99 14.54 3.12
C PHE A 107 -2.50 14.29 2.97
N ALA A 108 -3.01 13.19 3.53
CA ALA A 108 -4.43 12.84 3.57
C ALA A 108 -5.00 12.83 4.99
N ASP A 109 -4.22 13.27 5.99
CA ASP A 109 -4.62 13.26 7.41
C ASP A 109 -5.26 11.93 7.85
N THR A 110 -4.60 10.82 7.49
CA THR A 110 -5.13 9.46 7.67
C THR A 110 -4.05 8.51 8.11
N VAL A 111 -4.38 7.61 9.04
CA VAL A 111 -3.57 6.44 9.39
C VAL A 111 -4.37 5.18 9.10
N VAL A 112 -3.86 4.30 8.26
CA VAL A 112 -4.50 2.99 8.05
C VAL A 112 -3.83 1.98 8.97
N ALA A 113 -4.63 1.27 9.77
CA ALA A 113 -4.14 0.27 10.70
C ALA A 113 -4.87 -1.07 10.50
N ALA A 114 -4.18 -2.18 10.74
CA ALA A 114 -4.77 -3.51 10.76
C ALA A 114 -4.30 -4.34 11.96
N THR A 115 -5.21 -4.99 12.67
CA THR A 115 -4.87 -5.85 13.81
C THR A 115 -4.54 -7.28 13.38
N TYR A 116 -3.69 -7.98 14.13
CA TYR A 116 -3.28 -9.36 13.83
C TYR A 116 -2.86 -10.17 15.05
N GLN A 117 -3.11 -11.48 15.04
CA GLN A 117 -2.68 -12.37 16.12
C GLN A 117 -1.26 -12.91 15.87
N GLU A 118 -1.06 -13.70 14.81
CA GLU A 118 0.22 -14.40 14.56
C GLU A 118 0.83 -14.09 13.19
N GLU A 119 0.08 -13.44 12.29
CA GLU A 119 0.41 -13.32 10.86
C GLU A 119 0.67 -11.84 10.45
N PRO A 120 1.80 -11.23 10.87
CA PRO A 120 2.09 -9.82 10.61
C PRO A 120 2.22 -9.50 9.12
N ASP A 121 2.72 -10.43 8.30
CA ASP A 121 2.88 -10.21 6.86
C ASP A 121 1.53 -10.16 6.13
N ALA A 122 0.58 -11.01 6.53
CA ALA A 122 -0.77 -10.99 5.98
C ALA A 122 -1.51 -9.71 6.37
N ALA A 123 -1.31 -9.24 7.61
CA ALA A 123 -1.84 -7.99 8.10
C ALA A 123 -1.25 -6.80 7.33
N ALA A 124 0.06 -6.77 7.12
CA ALA A 124 0.75 -5.74 6.34
C ALA A 124 0.22 -5.68 4.89
N SER A 125 0.08 -6.81 4.20
CA SER A 125 -0.47 -6.81 2.84
C SER A 125 -1.94 -6.36 2.81
N THR A 126 -2.74 -6.75 3.82
CA THR A 126 -4.13 -6.29 3.96
C THR A 126 -4.22 -4.78 4.16
N LEU A 127 -3.40 -4.24 5.06
CA LEU A 127 -3.29 -2.81 5.30
C LEU A 127 -2.89 -2.08 4.02
N ARG A 128 -1.84 -2.53 3.33
CA ARG A 128 -1.32 -1.87 2.11
C ARG A 128 -2.35 -1.81 1.01
N ARG A 129 -3.11 -2.89 0.80
CA ARG A 129 -4.22 -2.92 -0.16
C ARG A 129 -5.32 -1.94 0.21
N ASN A 130 -5.63 -1.80 1.49
CA ASN A 130 -6.62 -0.84 1.97
C ASN A 130 -6.13 0.60 1.85
N ALA A 131 -4.89 0.89 2.26
CA ALA A 131 -4.27 2.19 2.10
C ALA A 131 -4.26 2.62 0.63
N PHE A 132 -3.86 1.73 -0.27
CA PHE A 132 -3.91 2.01 -1.70
C PHE A 132 -5.33 2.26 -2.19
N GLY A 133 -6.24 1.32 -1.93
CA GLY A 133 -7.59 1.36 -2.48
C GLY A 133 -8.45 2.51 -1.98
N ARG A 134 -8.23 2.97 -0.74
CA ARG A 134 -9.02 4.02 -0.08
C ARG A 134 -8.46 5.41 -0.24
N VAL A 135 -7.13 5.56 -0.30
CA VAL A 135 -6.49 6.88 -0.26
C VAL A 135 -5.71 7.12 -1.54
N TYR A 136 -4.65 6.35 -1.78
CA TYR A 136 -3.78 6.60 -2.93
C TYR A 136 -4.49 6.49 -4.28
N ARG A 137 -5.45 5.57 -4.42
CA ARG A 137 -6.22 5.41 -5.66
C ARG A 137 -7.02 6.66 -6.02
N GLU A 138 -7.73 7.25 -5.05
CA GLU A 138 -8.48 8.48 -5.25
C GLU A 138 -7.52 9.62 -5.61
N GLU A 139 -6.41 9.71 -4.89
CA GLU A 139 -5.38 10.72 -5.11
C GLU A 139 -4.68 10.60 -6.46
N PHE A 140 -4.51 9.38 -6.99
CA PHE A 140 -3.81 9.15 -8.26
C PHE A 140 -4.75 9.23 -9.48
N TYR A 141 -6.04 8.92 -9.33
CA TYR A 141 -6.94 8.78 -10.48
C TYR A 141 -8.17 9.67 -10.47
N GLU A 142 -8.68 10.07 -9.29
CA GLU A 142 -9.91 10.87 -9.18
C GLU A 142 -9.61 12.38 -9.12
N SER A 143 -8.37 12.74 -8.81
CA SER A 143 -7.85 14.09 -9.01
C SER A 143 -7.60 14.35 -10.49
N GLY A 144 -8.65 14.67 -11.25
CA GLY A 144 -8.58 15.02 -12.67
C GLY A 144 -7.69 16.24 -12.96
N ARG A 145 -6.39 15.99 -13.15
CA ARG A 145 -5.41 16.86 -13.83
C ARG A 145 -4.46 16.03 -14.66
#